data_AF-A0A0A0EHB6-F1
#
_entry.id   AF-A0A0A0EHB6-F1
#
_cell.length_a   1.000
_cell.length_b   1.000
_cell.length_c   1.000
_cell.angle_alpha   90.00
_cell.angle_beta   90.00
_cell.angle_gamma   90.00
#
_symmetry.space_group_name_H-M   'P 1'
#
loop_
_entity.id
_entity.type
_entity.pdbx_description
1 polymer ?
#
loop_
_entity_poly.entity_id
_entity_poly.type
_entity_poly.pdbx_seq_one_letter_code
_entity_poly.pdbx_strand_id
1 'polypeptide(L)'
;MRLAKSLAAAMLLTAGPALAGQDYACAPWQPAGQTPDLSAVSVLKSTLVVTAGAAPETIRMMQGTLTRRVYPDETGLYVLHGDMVRTENGPGFGPSITVQRLVHDPDHPTLLLTTCEASR
;
A
#
# COMPACT_ATOMS: atom_id res chain seq x y z
N MET A 1 -48.45 6.37 -33.71
CA MET A 1 -48.02 5.72 -32.45
C MET A 1 -46.90 4.73 -32.75
N ARG A 2 -45.65 5.06 -32.43
CA ARG A 2 -44.54 4.09 -32.40
C ARG A 2 -43.77 4.36 -31.11
N LEU A 3 -43.91 3.44 -30.16
CA LEU A 3 -43.30 3.48 -28.83
C LEU A 3 -41.77 3.45 -28.99
N ALA A 4 -41.11 4.52 -28.54
CA ALA A 4 -39.67 4.55 -28.35
C ALA A 4 -39.33 3.57 -27.22
N LYS A 5 -38.62 2.50 -27.56
CA LYS A 5 -38.13 1.51 -26.61
C LYS A 5 -37.00 2.14 -25.79
N SER A 6 -37.29 2.44 -24.54
CA SER A 6 -36.30 2.74 -23.51
C SER A 6 -35.32 1.58 -23.38
N LEU A 7 -34.10 1.74 -23.90
CA LEU A 7 -32.96 0.90 -23.54
C LEU A 7 -32.09 1.72 -22.59
N ALA A 8 -32.52 1.79 -21.32
CA ALA A 8 -31.66 2.26 -20.26
C ALA A 8 -30.56 1.21 -20.08
N ALA A 9 -29.36 1.53 -20.56
CA ALA A 9 -28.14 0.78 -20.28
C ALA A 9 -27.90 0.87 -18.76
N ALA A 10 -28.35 -0.16 -18.04
CA ALA A 10 -28.01 -0.36 -16.65
C ALA A 10 -26.48 -0.55 -16.58
N MET A 11 -25.77 0.49 -16.18
CA MET A 11 -24.39 0.38 -15.73
C MET A 11 -24.37 -0.60 -14.57
N LEU A 12 -24.04 -1.85 -14.86
CA LEU A 12 -23.52 -2.78 -13.87
C LEU A 12 -22.23 -2.15 -13.34
N LEU A 13 -22.33 -1.42 -12.22
CA LEU A 13 -21.21 -1.26 -11.32
C LEU A 13 -20.81 -2.68 -10.93
N THR A 14 -19.78 -3.19 -11.59
CA THR A 14 -18.99 -4.31 -11.12
C THR A 14 -18.37 -3.84 -9.81
N ALA A 15 -19.12 -3.99 -8.72
CA ALA A 15 -18.59 -4.00 -7.38
C ALA A 15 -17.61 -5.16 -7.32
N GLY A 16 -16.37 -4.89 -7.75
CA GLY A 16 -15.25 -5.79 -7.54
C GLY A 16 -15.15 -6.08 -6.04
N PRO A 17 -14.63 -7.25 -5.66
CA PRO A 17 -14.44 -7.58 -4.26
C PRO A 17 -13.66 -6.43 -3.62
N ALA A 18 -14.23 -5.80 -2.59
CA ALA A 18 -13.52 -4.84 -1.78
C ALA A 18 -12.23 -5.53 -1.35
N LEU A 19 -11.10 -5.05 -1.86
CA LEU A 19 -9.81 -5.57 -1.47
C LEU A 19 -9.65 -5.21 0.01
N ALA A 20 -9.91 -6.19 0.87
CA ALA A 20 -9.65 -6.10 2.30
C ALA A 20 -8.18 -5.66 2.49
N GLY A 21 -8.02 -4.39 2.85
CA GLY A 21 -6.74 -3.73 3.03
C GLY A 21 -6.86 -2.69 4.13
N GLN A 22 -5.73 -2.26 4.65
CA GLN A 22 -5.66 -1.22 5.66
C GLN A 22 -4.79 -0.07 5.16
N ASP A 23 -5.30 1.14 5.30
CA ASP A 23 -4.66 2.36 4.81
C ASP A 23 -3.90 3.05 5.95
N TYR A 24 -2.66 3.41 5.68
CA TYR A 24 -1.79 4.09 6.63
C TYR A 24 -1.29 5.41 6.06
N ALA A 25 -1.32 6.46 6.88
CA ALA A 25 -0.64 7.72 6.60
C ALA A 25 0.76 7.69 7.21
N CYS A 26 1.77 8.10 6.45
CA CYS A 26 3.17 7.97 6.84
C CYS A 26 3.78 9.31 7.25
N ALA A 27 4.70 9.26 8.21
CA ALA A 27 5.57 10.38 8.52
C ALA A 27 6.64 10.55 7.42
N PRO A 28 7.35 11.69 7.37
CA PRO A 28 8.49 11.85 6.47
C PRO A 28 9.59 10.80 6.70
N TRP A 29 10.35 10.51 5.65
CA TRP A 29 11.47 9.57 5.74
C TRP A 29 12.55 10.03 6.71
N GLN A 30 13.22 9.06 7.32
CA GLN A 30 14.43 9.25 8.10
C GLN A 30 15.58 8.44 7.48
N PRO A 31 16.69 9.09 7.07
CA PRO A 31 16.87 10.54 6.98
C PRO A 31 16.01 11.20 5.87
N ALA A 32 15.58 12.45 6.09
CA ALA A 32 14.77 13.20 5.13
C ALA A 32 15.55 13.61 3.87
N GLY A 33 14.84 13.83 2.76
CA GLY A 33 15.38 14.46 1.54
C GLY A 33 16.12 13.55 0.56
N GLN A 34 16.09 12.22 0.74
CA GLN A 34 16.78 11.28 -0.16
C GLN A 34 15.90 10.70 -1.29
N THR A 35 14.58 10.79 -1.18
CA THR A 35 13.60 10.21 -2.12
C THR A 35 12.29 10.99 -2.03
N PRO A 36 11.36 10.91 -3.00
CA PRO A 36 10.00 11.43 -2.80
C PRO A 36 9.38 10.90 -1.51
N ASP A 37 8.76 11.80 -0.75
CA ASP A 37 8.13 11.45 0.52
C ASP A 37 7.01 10.44 0.31
N LEU A 38 7.05 9.39 1.12
CA LEU A 38 5.97 8.43 1.24
C LEU A 38 4.84 9.07 2.05
N SER A 39 3.73 9.40 1.40
CA SER A 39 2.60 10.02 2.09
C SER A 39 1.65 8.99 2.69
N ALA A 40 1.44 7.88 1.98
CA ALA A 40 0.55 6.82 2.43
C ALA A 40 0.90 5.45 1.83
N VAL A 41 0.48 4.41 2.54
CA VAL A 41 0.47 3.03 2.03
C VAL A 41 -0.88 2.35 2.27
N SER A 42 -1.36 1.59 1.28
CA SER A 42 -2.47 0.64 1.48
C SER A 42 -1.91 -0.77 1.50
N VAL A 43 -2.07 -1.46 2.62
CA VAL A 43 -1.57 -2.82 2.82
C VAL A 43 -2.71 -3.80 2.56
N LEU A 44 -2.67 -4.45 1.40
CA LEU A 44 -3.63 -5.48 1.01
C LEU A 44 -3.04 -6.87 1.30
N LYS A 45 -3.84 -7.93 1.09
CA LYS A 45 -3.43 -9.32 1.36
C LYS A 45 -2.10 -9.71 0.70
N SER A 46 -1.89 -9.33 -0.56
CA SER A 46 -0.70 -9.71 -1.35
C SER A 46 -0.07 -8.56 -2.12
N THR A 47 -0.55 -7.34 -1.91
CA THR A 47 -0.07 -6.14 -2.59
C THR A 47 0.09 -4.99 -1.61
N LEU A 48 0.97 -4.07 -1.95
CA LEU A 48 1.15 -2.79 -1.30
C LEU A 48 0.82 -1.72 -2.34
N VAL A 49 -0.05 -0.78 -2.01
CA VAL A 49 -0.20 0.44 -2.82
C VAL A 49 0.59 1.53 -2.15
N VAL A 50 1.56 2.11 -2.85
CA VAL A 50 2.42 3.18 -2.38
C VAL A 50 1.98 4.49 -2.99
N THR A 51 1.77 5.51 -2.15
CA THR A 51 1.52 6.88 -2.61
C THR A 51 2.72 7.75 -2.23
N ALA A 52 3.48 8.21 -3.22
CA ALA A 52 4.67 9.04 -3.02
C ALA A 52 4.85 10.04 -4.18
N GLY A 53 4.41 11.29 -3.99
CA GLY A 53 4.60 12.42 -4.93
C GLY A 53 3.90 12.34 -6.30
N ALA A 54 3.71 11.16 -6.87
CA ALA A 54 3.15 10.89 -8.20
C ALA A 54 1.89 10.01 -8.11
N ALA A 55 1.52 9.36 -9.23
CA ALA A 55 0.43 8.38 -9.25
C ALA A 55 0.74 7.19 -8.32
N PRO A 56 -0.26 6.63 -7.62
CA PRO A 56 -0.05 5.47 -6.76
C PRO A 56 0.53 4.27 -7.52
N GLU A 57 1.48 3.59 -6.90
CA GLU A 57 2.12 2.39 -7.43
C GLU A 57 1.62 1.15 -6.70
N THR A 58 1.37 0.05 -7.42
CA THR A 58 0.98 -1.23 -6.80
C THR A 58 2.11 -2.24 -6.92
N ILE A 59 2.58 -2.73 -5.77
CA ILE A 59 3.73 -3.61 -5.65
C ILE A 59 3.28 -4.96 -5.11
N ARG A 60 3.76 -6.06 -5.69
CA ARG A 60 3.41 -7.42 -5.25
C ARG A 60 4.29 -7.85 -4.09
N MET A 61 3.69 -8.51 -3.10
CA MET A 61 4.43 -9.11 -1.99
C MET A 61 5.29 -10.28 -2.49
N MET A 62 6.57 -10.28 -2.12
CA MET A 62 7.49 -11.39 -2.33
C MET A 62 7.47 -12.37 -1.15
N GLN A 63 7.46 -11.86 0.08
CA GLN A 63 7.48 -12.66 1.30
C GLN A 63 6.65 -12.00 2.39
N GLY A 64 5.94 -12.80 3.18
CA GLY A 64 5.16 -12.33 4.32
C GLY A 64 5.22 -13.29 5.51
N THR A 65 5.26 -12.72 6.70
CA THR A 65 5.09 -13.37 8.00
C THR A 65 4.00 -12.61 8.78
N LEU A 66 3.71 -13.01 10.01
CA LEU A 66 2.74 -12.27 10.83
C LEU A 66 3.23 -10.86 11.17
N THR A 67 4.54 -10.65 11.31
CA THR A 67 5.10 -9.38 11.78
C THR A 67 5.87 -8.59 10.72
N ARG A 68 6.07 -9.17 9.54
CA ARG A 68 6.90 -8.59 8.48
C ARG A 68 6.42 -8.96 7.09
N ARG A 69 6.35 -8.00 6.16
CA ARG A 69 6.07 -8.23 4.73
C ARG A 69 7.08 -7.49 3.85
N VAL A 70 7.45 -8.09 2.73
CA VAL A 70 8.49 -7.59 1.81
C VAL A 70 7.92 -7.42 0.41
N TYR A 71 8.14 -6.24 -0.17
CA TYR A 71 7.59 -5.80 -1.45
C TYR A 71 8.72 -5.20 -2.32
N PRO A 72 9.30 -5.98 -3.25
CA PRO A 72 10.34 -5.47 -4.15
C PRO A 72 9.72 -4.64 -5.29
N ASP A 73 10.41 -3.58 -5.68
CA ASP A 73 10.13 -2.79 -6.89
C ASP A 73 11.39 -2.69 -7.77
N GLU A 74 11.30 -1.96 -8.89
CA GLU A 74 12.42 -1.79 -9.83
C GLU A 74 13.60 -1.00 -9.24
N THR A 75 13.39 -0.29 -8.13
CA THR A 75 14.36 0.61 -7.48
C THR A 75 14.87 0.07 -6.16
N GLY A 76 14.43 -1.11 -5.71
CA GLY A 76 14.79 -1.68 -4.42
C GLY A 76 13.65 -2.46 -3.79
N LEU A 77 13.37 -2.21 -2.51
CA LEU A 77 12.29 -2.89 -1.80
C LEU A 77 11.75 -2.10 -0.61
N TYR A 78 10.50 -2.39 -0.27
CA TYR A 78 9.86 -2.01 0.99
C TYR A 78 9.78 -3.21 1.93
N VAL A 79 10.06 -2.97 3.20
CA VAL A 79 9.81 -3.91 4.29
C VAL A 79 8.85 -3.25 5.28
N LEU A 80 7.68 -3.85 5.44
CA LEU A 80 6.69 -3.42 6.42
C LEU A 80 6.84 -4.29 7.66
N HIS A 81 6.92 -3.64 8.82
CA HIS A 81 6.92 -4.25 10.14
C HIS A 81 5.72 -3.76 10.93
N GLY A 82 5.04 -4.67 11.62
CA GLY A 82 3.94 -4.33 12.51
C GLY A 82 3.43 -5.56 13.22
N ASP A 83 2.74 -5.38 14.35
CA ASP A 83 2.14 -6.50 15.06
C ASP A 83 0.89 -6.97 14.33
N MET A 84 0.69 -8.28 14.21
CA MET A 84 -0.54 -8.80 13.64
C MET A 84 -1.67 -8.69 14.65
N VAL A 85 -2.76 -8.07 14.25
CA VAL A 85 -4.00 -8.03 15.00
C VAL A 85 -5.12 -8.62 14.16
N ARG A 86 -6.22 -9.00 14.82
CA ARG A 86 -7.46 -9.34 14.13
C ARG A 86 -8.20 -8.03 13.85
N THR A 87 -8.37 -7.70 12.57
CA THR A 87 -9.17 -6.57 12.11
C THR A 87 -10.57 -7.05 11.68
N GLU A 88 -11.45 -6.11 11.37
CA GLU A 88 -12.77 -6.38 10.80
C GLU A 88 -12.69 -7.17 9.48
N ASN A 89 -11.58 -7.01 8.76
CA ASN A 89 -11.31 -7.62 7.45
C ASN A 89 -10.44 -8.89 7.53
N GLY A 90 -10.16 -9.38 8.75
CA GLY A 90 -9.32 -10.55 8.99
C GLY A 90 -7.96 -10.19 9.61
N PRO A 91 -6.96 -11.07 9.53
CA PRO A 91 -5.63 -10.77 10.07
C PRO A 91 -4.95 -9.63 9.29
N GLY A 92 -4.61 -8.56 9.98
CA GLY A 92 -3.95 -7.37 9.44
C GLY A 92 -2.83 -6.90 10.37
N PHE A 93 -2.08 -5.88 9.94
CA PHE A 93 -1.19 -5.20 10.88
C PHE A 93 -2.01 -4.35 11.86
N GLY A 94 -1.41 -4.02 13.00
CA GLY A 94 -1.98 -3.13 13.99
C GLY A 94 -2.16 -1.70 13.48
N PRO A 95 -2.57 -0.78 14.37
CA PRO A 95 -2.78 0.62 14.02
C PRO A 95 -1.48 1.33 13.60
N SER A 96 -0.32 0.86 14.04
CA SER A 96 0.98 1.43 13.70
C SER A 96 1.85 0.41 12.98
N ILE A 97 2.54 0.84 11.93
CA ILE A 97 3.56 0.07 11.22
C ILE A 97 4.84 0.89 11.05
N THR A 98 5.97 0.19 10.98
CA THR A 98 7.22 0.76 10.48
C THR A 98 7.43 0.33 9.05
N VAL A 99 7.73 1.28 8.17
CA VAL A 99 8.11 1.03 6.77
C VAL A 99 9.59 1.30 6.63
N GLN A 100 10.33 0.32 6.17
CA GLN A 100 11.71 0.47 5.72
C GLN A 100 11.75 0.46 4.20
N ARG A 101 12.56 1.31 3.60
CA ARG A 101 12.89 1.26 2.17
C ARG A 101 14.38 1.08 2.00
N LEU A 102 14.77 0.00 1.32
CA LEU A 102 16.12 -0.11 0.78
C LEU A 102 16.09 0.41 -0.65
N VAL A 103 16.80 1.50 -0.91
CA VAL A 103 17.01 2.03 -2.25
C VAL A 103 18.21 1.29 -2.85
N HIS A 104 18.00 0.66 -4.00
CA HIS A 104 19.04 -0.03 -4.74
C HIS A 104 19.86 0.98 -5.53
N ASP A 105 20.99 1.36 -4.97
CA ASP A 105 22.10 2.04 -5.64
C ASP A 105 23.36 1.18 -5.39
N PRO A 106 24.02 0.69 -6.45
CA PRO A 106 25.18 -0.20 -6.30
C PRO A 106 26.38 0.48 -5.64
N ASP A 107 26.48 1.80 -5.76
CA ASP A 107 27.59 2.59 -5.23
C ASP A 107 27.25 3.11 -3.82
N HIS A 108 25.98 3.46 -3.58
CA HIS A 108 25.51 4.09 -2.34
C HIS A 108 24.14 3.56 -1.86
N PRO A 109 24.07 2.32 -1.33
CA PRO A 109 22.81 1.76 -0.86
C PRO A 109 22.27 2.56 0.35
N THR A 110 21.04 3.03 0.24
CA THR A 110 20.38 3.80 1.30
C THR A 110 19.26 3.00 1.96
N LEU A 111 19.28 2.96 3.29
CA LEU A 111 18.15 2.51 4.09
C LEU A 111 17.39 3.71 4.65
N LEU A 112 16.10 3.80 4.32
CA LEU A 112 15.18 4.81 4.83
C LEU A 112 14.15 4.15 5.75
N LEU A 113 13.72 4.88 6.77
CA LEU A 113 12.72 4.42 7.71
C LEU A 113 11.63 5.47 7.90
N THR A 114 10.40 5.03 8.05
CA THR A 114 9.29 5.87 8.52
C THR A 114 8.30 5.04 9.34
N THR A 115 7.47 5.73 10.12
CA THR A 115 6.32 5.16 10.82
C THR A 115 5.05 5.59 10.10
N CYS A 116 4.09 4.68 9.97
CA CYS A 116 2.79 4.98 9.41
C CYS A 116 1.67 4.53 10.36
N GLU A 117 0.65 5.36 10.49
CA GLU A 117 -0.50 5.14 11.37
C GLU A 117 -1.76 4.91 10.55
N ALA A 118 -2.61 4.00 11.01
CA ALA A 118 -3.86 3.65 10.36
C ALA A 118 -4.75 4.89 10.25
N SER A 119 -5.22 5.14 9.04
CA SER A 119 -5.98 6.34 8.70
C SER A 119 -7.47 6.06 8.46
N ARG A 120 -7.83 4.80 8.15
CA ARG A 120 -9.20 4.29 7.97
C ARG A 120 -9.26 2.79 8.24
#